data_AF-A0A7S2RNB0-F1
#
_entry.id   AF-A0A7S2RNB0-F1
#
_cell.length_a   1.000
_cell.length_b   1.000
_cell.length_c   1.000
_cell.angle_alpha   90.00
_cell.angle_beta   90.00
_cell.angle_gamma   90.00
#
_symmetry.space_group_name_H-M   'P 1'
#
loop_
_entity.id
_entity.type
_entity.pdbx_description
1 polymer ?
#
loop_
_entity_poly.entity_id
_entity_poly.type
_entity_poly.pdbx_seq_one_letter_code
_entity_poly.pdbx_strand_id
1 'polypeptide(L)'
;EGQASALRELGAAHEQWRQGPAPPGQPEPGEVSLRGPEERSAYRTLFAALALQFPFAEATTAPDKRLVCRRSSSLDPLRPLLGPEDLGALQELLRLPPMHRQGREVSVGKGMAREDRTKVHRFLSQCSRGLRSTTVTDGSTASHIVVSWAPERKRKRGGGSTGGGERYLKFCLKKQGVEHFQAMNSLGWCFRCPASSFQHAGIKDKVGVTYQWVTVDASRVSIARLEAACKQLDGLEISTISTVDSPLSTGQLRGNQFQIILRDLQLVGGGDVPLDRLEQGIVRLKEVGFINYYGLQRVGTPVALASSAARSKREGEPMSWELGRAMLQGNWKEVVNLIVGRPMGRSTEEGQTTEEPLSRLERARATWQESGDPRETLRQLPKSAAREKTVLQALLRHGEAEYERAVQSLFYGTRLLWLNAFQAFLWNQLASFRIRRFGPHPVQGDLVKQGDGIKIWDGEEPAPSIHEIVLPLPGSGGKLPSNAVSEEVQRLLAHHHVSGLDSEQRPTPTGVKLSGSGYRQFLQKPESVAWELLREEVEGGEKGSLEPAPGDGALASLRLSFILPSGCYATVMLREYLHSNTLLGRLGPPESTGGDYEGESAPSSRSRSS
;
A
#
# COMPACT_ATOMS: atom_id res chain seq x y z
N GLU A 1 19.77 -10.44 32.88
CA GLU A 1 20.40 -10.82 34.18
C GLU A 1 19.37 -11.20 35.25
N GLY A 2 18.31 -10.42 35.51
CA GLY A 2 17.30 -10.73 36.55
C GLY A 2 16.39 -11.96 36.33
N GLN A 3 16.60 -12.77 35.29
CA GLN A 3 15.81 -13.99 34.99
C GLN A 3 16.67 -15.25 34.84
N ALA A 4 17.95 -15.19 35.23
CA ALA A 4 18.88 -16.31 35.08
C ALA A 4 18.47 -17.57 35.85
N SER A 5 17.73 -17.44 36.97
CA SER A 5 17.15 -18.61 37.67
C SER A 5 16.05 -19.26 36.84
N ALA A 6 15.05 -18.49 36.42
CA ALA A 6 13.91 -19.01 35.67
C ALA A 6 14.30 -19.58 34.28
N LEU A 7 15.35 -19.05 33.65
CA LEU A 7 15.90 -19.62 32.41
C LEU A 7 16.67 -20.92 32.65
N ARG A 8 17.34 -21.08 33.80
CA ARG A 8 17.97 -22.35 34.20
C ARG A 8 16.91 -23.40 34.54
N GLU A 9 15.85 -23.00 35.23
CA GLU A 9 14.67 -23.85 35.49
C GLU A 9 14.00 -24.27 34.18
N LEU A 10 13.83 -23.35 33.23
CA LEU A 10 13.31 -23.68 31.89
C LEU A 10 14.23 -24.66 31.15
N GLY A 11 15.56 -24.49 31.25
CA GLY A 11 16.52 -25.42 30.67
C GLY A 11 16.43 -26.83 31.27
N ALA A 12 16.31 -26.94 32.59
CA ALA A 12 16.12 -28.22 33.27
C ALA A 12 14.79 -28.89 32.91
N ALA A 13 13.69 -28.11 32.90
CA ALA A 13 12.37 -28.59 32.49
C ALA A 13 12.36 -29.03 31.02
N HIS A 14 13.02 -28.28 30.14
CA HIS A 14 13.16 -28.60 28.73
C HIS A 14 13.87 -29.93 28.50
N GLU A 15 14.97 -30.19 29.22
CA GLU A 15 15.71 -31.44 29.09
C GLU A 15 14.88 -32.64 29.57
N GLN A 16 14.08 -32.47 30.62
CA GLN A 16 13.11 -33.48 31.04
C GLN A 16 11.98 -33.68 30.02
N TRP A 17 11.42 -32.60 29.46
CA TRP A 17 10.39 -32.67 28.42
C TRP A 17 10.86 -33.39 27.14
N ARG A 18 12.16 -33.23 26.81
CA ARG A 18 12.82 -33.94 25.70
C ARG A 18 12.91 -35.45 25.94
N GLN A 19 13.14 -35.88 27.18
CA GLN A 19 13.40 -37.28 27.51
C GLN A 19 12.15 -38.15 27.61
N GLY A 20 10.98 -37.61 27.97
CA GLY A 20 9.79 -38.45 28.15
C GLY A 20 8.83 -37.91 29.20
N PRO A 21 7.65 -38.54 29.40
CA PRO A 21 6.93 -38.37 30.65
C PRO A 21 7.78 -38.93 31.80
N ALA A 22 7.69 -38.33 32.99
CA ALA A 22 8.41 -38.83 34.16
C ALA A 22 7.93 -40.26 34.53
N PRO A 23 8.80 -41.15 35.03
CA PRO A 23 8.39 -42.47 35.49
C PRO A 23 7.31 -42.35 36.58
N PRO A 24 6.39 -43.33 36.69
CA PRO A 24 5.26 -43.25 37.62
C PRO A 24 5.76 -43.03 39.05
N GLY A 25 5.37 -41.91 39.65
CA GLY A 25 5.77 -41.49 41.00
C GLY A 25 6.71 -40.29 41.08
N GLN A 26 7.20 -39.75 39.96
CA GLN A 26 7.94 -38.47 39.93
C GLN A 26 7.05 -37.31 39.43
N PRO A 27 7.17 -36.10 40.01
CA PRO A 27 6.41 -34.94 39.53
C PRO A 27 6.88 -34.54 38.12
N GLU A 28 5.96 -34.45 37.17
CA GLU A 28 6.25 -33.83 35.87
C GLU A 28 6.71 -32.38 36.11
N PRO A 29 7.76 -31.90 35.43
CA PRO A 29 8.13 -30.49 35.46
C PRO A 29 6.95 -29.61 35.03
N GLY A 30 6.48 -28.81 35.98
CA GLY A 30 5.35 -27.88 35.80
C GLY A 30 5.66 -26.72 34.86
N GLU A 31 4.70 -25.81 34.74
CA GLU A 31 4.81 -24.62 33.90
C GLU A 31 5.90 -23.67 34.44
N VAL A 32 6.81 -23.23 33.57
CA VAL A 32 7.87 -22.28 33.95
C VAL A 32 7.45 -20.88 33.53
N SER A 33 7.37 -19.97 34.50
CA SER A 33 6.98 -18.58 34.28
C SER A 33 8.19 -17.66 34.13
N LEU A 34 8.27 -16.97 33.00
CA LEU A 34 9.20 -15.90 32.72
C LEU A 34 8.48 -14.55 32.78
N ARG A 35 9.14 -13.50 33.27
CA ARG A 35 8.72 -12.12 33.06
C ARG A 35 8.67 -11.82 31.56
N GLY A 36 7.56 -11.25 31.08
CA GLY A 36 7.46 -10.76 29.71
C GLY A 36 8.11 -9.37 29.57
N PRO A 37 8.53 -8.98 28.36
CA PRO A 37 9.12 -7.67 28.10
C PRO A 37 8.10 -6.55 28.28
N GLU A 38 8.56 -5.35 28.67
CA GLU A 38 7.69 -4.18 28.83
C GLU A 38 7.08 -3.72 27.50
N GLU A 39 7.84 -3.85 26.40
CA GLU A 39 7.40 -3.49 25.06
C GLU A 39 6.70 -4.66 24.35
N ARG A 40 5.46 -4.43 23.88
CA ARG A 40 4.66 -5.45 23.19
C ARG A 40 5.31 -5.99 21.91
N SER A 41 6.13 -5.17 21.24
CA SER A 41 6.86 -5.55 20.02
C SER A 41 7.97 -6.58 20.28
N ALA A 42 8.56 -6.58 21.48
CA ALA A 42 9.67 -7.44 21.86
C ALA A 42 9.24 -8.90 22.14
N TYR A 43 7.95 -9.12 22.45
CA TYR A 43 7.40 -10.48 22.64
C TYR A 43 7.64 -11.36 21.42
N ARG A 44 7.53 -10.82 20.19
CA ARG A 44 7.74 -11.61 18.96
C ARG A 44 9.16 -12.17 18.88
N THR A 45 10.16 -11.34 19.17
CA THR A 45 11.57 -11.73 19.16
C THR A 45 11.84 -12.74 20.25
N LEU A 46 11.26 -12.54 21.44
CA LEU A 46 11.43 -13.44 22.57
C LEU A 46 10.76 -14.81 22.35
N PHE A 47 9.54 -14.84 21.79
CA PHE A 47 8.89 -16.10 21.39
C PHE A 47 9.70 -16.87 20.35
N ALA A 48 10.26 -16.17 19.36
CA ALA A 48 11.11 -16.80 18.35
C ALA A 48 12.41 -17.34 18.96
N ALA A 49 13.04 -16.60 19.87
CA ALA A 49 14.25 -17.04 20.57
C ALA A 49 13.98 -18.25 21.48
N LEU A 50 12.88 -18.23 22.25
CA LEU A 50 12.48 -19.34 23.12
C LEU A 50 12.15 -20.60 22.30
N ALA A 51 11.44 -20.47 21.17
CA ALA A 51 11.12 -21.60 20.32
C ALA A 51 12.35 -22.22 19.64
N LEU A 52 13.42 -21.45 19.44
CA LEU A 52 14.69 -21.92 18.90
C LEU A 52 15.58 -22.55 19.98
N GLN A 53 15.65 -21.96 21.17
CA GLN A 53 16.48 -22.46 22.27
C GLN A 53 15.85 -23.62 23.05
N PHE A 54 14.52 -23.67 23.13
CA PHE A 54 13.76 -24.69 23.86
C PHE A 54 12.66 -25.29 22.96
N PRO A 55 13.00 -26.11 21.94
CA PRO A 55 12.04 -26.65 20.98
C PRO A 55 10.87 -27.43 21.61
N PHE A 56 11.10 -28.10 22.75
CA PHE A 56 10.07 -28.85 23.47
C PHE A 56 9.18 -27.98 24.38
N ALA A 57 9.44 -26.67 24.43
CA ALA A 57 8.63 -25.72 25.18
C ALA A 57 7.63 -25.00 24.25
N GLU A 58 6.37 -24.94 24.67
CA GLU A 58 5.38 -24.03 24.12
C GLU A 58 5.21 -22.85 25.07
N ALA A 59 5.52 -21.65 24.58
CA ALA A 59 5.37 -20.43 25.34
C ALA A 59 4.05 -19.73 24.97
N THR A 60 3.32 -19.29 25.99
CA THR A 60 2.10 -18.48 25.88
C THR A 60 2.19 -17.24 26.76
N THR A 61 1.41 -16.19 26.48
CA THR A 61 1.34 -15.00 27.34
C THR A 61 0.14 -15.14 28.30
N ALA A 62 0.40 -15.05 29.60
CA ALA A 62 -0.64 -15.00 30.62
C ALA A 62 -1.30 -13.61 30.70
N PRO A 63 -2.50 -13.48 31.31
CA PRO A 63 -3.22 -12.20 31.42
C PRO A 63 -2.43 -11.09 32.12
N ASP A 64 -1.53 -11.46 33.03
CA ASP A 64 -0.63 -10.56 33.77
C ASP A 64 0.67 -10.23 33.01
N LYS A 65 0.71 -10.51 31.69
CA LYS A 65 1.84 -10.28 30.80
C LYS A 65 3.07 -11.15 31.07
N ARG A 66 3.01 -12.15 31.96
CA ARG A 66 4.07 -13.17 32.09
C ARG A 66 4.06 -14.13 30.89
N LEU A 67 5.22 -14.68 30.59
CA LEU A 67 5.40 -15.74 29.61
C LEU A 67 5.39 -17.09 30.32
N VAL A 68 4.43 -17.93 30.00
CA VAL A 68 4.28 -19.25 30.60
C VAL A 68 4.73 -20.28 29.58
N CYS A 69 5.80 -21.01 29.92
CA CYS A 69 6.39 -22.06 29.10
C CYS A 69 5.94 -23.43 29.63
N ARG A 70 5.41 -24.27 28.74
CA ARG A 70 4.88 -25.59 29.07
C ARG A 70 5.42 -26.63 28.10
N ARG A 71 5.32 -27.92 28.44
CA ARG A 71 5.67 -29.00 27.53
C ARG A 71 4.84 -28.95 26.24
N SER A 72 5.50 -29.06 25.10
CA SER A 72 4.83 -29.21 23.80
C SER A 72 4.42 -30.67 23.57
N SER A 73 3.13 -30.91 23.35
CA SER A 73 2.57 -32.23 23.04
C SER A 73 2.52 -32.56 21.54
N SER A 74 3.06 -31.68 20.69
CA SER A 74 2.89 -31.75 19.23
C SER A 74 3.48 -32.99 18.56
N LEU A 75 4.41 -33.69 19.23
CA LEU A 75 5.04 -34.91 18.71
C LEU A 75 4.79 -36.14 19.61
N ASP A 76 3.95 -36.03 20.64
CA ASP A 76 3.66 -37.15 21.56
C ASP A 76 3.22 -38.44 20.83
N PRO A 77 2.40 -38.39 19.76
CA PRO A 77 2.01 -39.59 19.01
C PRO A 77 3.17 -40.33 18.30
N LEU A 78 4.33 -39.69 18.14
CA LEU A 78 5.52 -40.30 17.54
C LEU A 78 6.48 -40.91 18.57
N ARG A 79 6.30 -40.66 19.87
CA ARG A 79 7.16 -41.19 20.95
C ARG A 79 7.29 -42.71 20.98
N PRO A 80 6.24 -43.51 20.70
CA PRO A 80 6.38 -44.96 20.64
C PRO A 80 7.22 -45.46 19.46
N LEU A 81 7.46 -44.60 18.46
CA LEU A 81 8.08 -44.97 17.18
C LEU A 81 9.49 -44.37 17.03
N LEU A 82 9.76 -43.21 17.61
CA LEU A 82 11.01 -42.46 17.44
C LEU A 82 11.68 -42.20 18.78
N GLY A 83 13.02 -42.32 18.81
CA GLY A 83 13.83 -41.99 19.98
C GLY A 83 13.87 -40.48 20.28
N PRO A 84 14.36 -40.09 21.46
CA PRO A 84 14.42 -38.68 21.89
C PRO A 84 15.29 -37.80 20.99
N GLU A 85 16.32 -38.37 20.35
CA GLU A 85 17.17 -37.65 19.39
C GLU A 85 16.41 -37.32 18.09
N ASP A 86 15.72 -38.31 17.52
CA ASP A 86 14.89 -38.16 16.32
C ASP A 86 13.75 -37.16 16.54
N LEU A 87 13.08 -37.24 17.69
CA LEU A 87 12.03 -36.30 18.08
C LEU A 87 12.58 -34.88 18.27
N GLY A 88 13.80 -34.75 18.81
CA GLY A 88 14.48 -33.47 18.95
C GLY A 88 14.73 -32.82 17.60
N ALA A 89 15.32 -33.56 16.67
CA ALA A 89 15.59 -33.10 15.32
C ALA A 89 14.30 -32.68 14.57
N LEU A 90 13.21 -33.46 14.72
CA LEU A 90 11.90 -33.10 14.14
C LEU A 90 11.32 -31.84 14.78
N GLN A 91 11.37 -31.71 16.10
CA GLN A 91 10.82 -30.56 16.82
C GLN A 91 11.56 -29.27 16.41
N GLU A 92 12.89 -29.33 16.31
CA GLU A 92 13.71 -28.22 15.81
C GLU A 92 13.31 -27.82 14.38
N LEU A 93 13.22 -28.80 13.47
CA LEU A 93 12.82 -28.57 12.08
C LEU A 93 11.42 -27.93 11.96
N LEU A 94 10.47 -28.34 12.80
CA LEU A 94 9.10 -27.82 12.82
C LEU A 94 9.01 -26.38 13.35
N ARG A 95 9.90 -26.00 14.27
CA ARG A 95 9.93 -24.66 14.91
C ARG A 95 10.70 -23.62 14.09
N LEU A 96 11.40 -24.02 13.02
CA LEU A 96 12.16 -23.09 12.17
C LEU A 96 11.27 -22.01 11.52
N PRO A 97 11.67 -20.72 11.58
CA PRO A 97 11.03 -19.64 10.85
C PRO A 97 11.08 -19.87 9.33
N PRO A 98 10.08 -19.39 8.54
CA PRO A 98 10.02 -19.63 7.08
C PRO A 98 11.32 -19.34 6.32
N MET A 99 12.02 -18.26 6.67
CA MET A 99 13.30 -17.85 6.07
C MET A 99 14.47 -18.81 6.31
N HIS A 100 14.39 -19.68 7.32
CA HIS A 100 15.43 -20.66 7.67
C HIS A 100 15.07 -22.10 7.28
N ARG A 101 13.92 -22.32 6.62
CA ARG A 101 13.44 -23.65 6.23
C ARG A 101 14.14 -24.21 4.99
N GLN A 102 14.65 -23.34 4.11
CA GLN A 102 15.19 -23.75 2.83
C GLN A 102 16.52 -24.52 3.01
N GLY A 103 16.59 -25.73 2.45
CA GLY A 103 17.80 -26.56 2.49
C GLY A 103 18.08 -27.27 3.82
N ARG A 104 17.14 -27.20 4.78
CA ARG A 104 17.23 -27.96 6.04
C ARG A 104 16.48 -29.29 5.91
N GLU A 105 17.16 -30.38 6.25
CA GLU A 105 16.61 -31.72 6.32
C GLU A 105 17.09 -32.43 7.60
N VAL A 106 16.26 -33.33 8.11
CA VAL A 106 16.59 -34.19 9.25
C VAL A 106 16.27 -35.63 8.90
N SER A 107 17.15 -36.54 9.29
CA SER A 107 16.96 -37.99 9.11
C SER A 107 16.53 -38.62 10.41
N VAL A 108 15.44 -39.39 10.39
CA VAL A 108 14.86 -40.03 11.58
C VAL A 108 14.46 -41.48 11.32
N GLY A 109 14.35 -42.29 12.37
CA GLY A 109 13.81 -43.65 12.29
C GLY A 109 14.71 -44.62 11.53
N LYS A 110 16.03 -44.52 11.73
CA LYS A 110 17.02 -45.41 11.09
C LYS A 110 16.78 -46.86 11.51
N GLY A 111 16.61 -47.75 10.52
CA GLY A 111 16.38 -49.18 10.75
C GLY A 111 14.93 -49.55 11.13
N MET A 112 13.99 -48.60 11.03
CA MET A 112 12.58 -48.82 11.39
C MET A 112 11.82 -49.72 10.39
N ALA A 113 10.92 -50.56 10.89
CA ALA A 113 10.02 -51.38 10.08
C ALA A 113 9.16 -50.52 9.12
N ARG A 114 8.77 -51.09 7.98
CA ARG A 114 8.00 -50.38 6.94
C ARG A 114 6.67 -49.83 7.45
N GLU A 115 6.00 -50.58 8.33
CA GLU A 115 4.70 -50.21 8.91
C GLU A 115 4.81 -48.98 9.82
N ASP A 116 5.82 -48.95 10.67
CA ASP A 116 6.06 -47.81 11.58
C ASP A 116 6.52 -46.57 10.81
N ARG A 117 7.34 -46.74 9.76
CA ARG A 117 7.68 -45.62 8.86
C ARG A 117 6.44 -45.01 8.23
N THR A 118 5.48 -45.84 7.85
CA THR A 118 4.21 -45.38 7.25
C THR A 118 3.39 -44.55 8.25
N LYS A 119 3.38 -44.93 9.54
CA LYS A 119 2.73 -44.14 10.60
C LYS A 119 3.40 -42.77 10.78
N VAL A 120 4.74 -42.73 10.79
CA VAL A 120 5.52 -41.48 10.87
C VAL A 120 5.23 -40.57 9.65
N HIS A 121 5.27 -41.12 8.43
CA HIS A 121 4.93 -40.36 7.21
C HIS A 121 3.52 -39.76 7.26
N ARG A 122 2.53 -40.56 7.69
CA ARG A 122 1.14 -40.12 7.82
C ARG A 122 1.01 -38.97 8.80
N PHE A 123 1.62 -39.10 9.98
CA PHE A 123 1.59 -38.05 10.99
C PHE A 123 2.25 -36.76 10.49
N LEU A 124 3.46 -36.83 9.93
CA LEU A 124 4.19 -35.66 9.43
C LEU A 124 3.44 -34.91 8.31
N SER A 125 2.71 -35.65 7.46
CA SER A 125 1.87 -35.06 6.41
C SER A 125 0.71 -34.21 6.96
N GLN A 126 0.25 -34.51 8.18
CA GLN A 126 -0.84 -33.80 8.85
C GLN A 126 -0.32 -32.57 9.62
N CYS A 127 0.96 -32.54 10.01
CA CYS A 127 1.54 -31.42 10.76
C CYS A 127 1.64 -30.12 9.94
N SER A 128 1.97 -30.20 8.64
CA SER A 128 2.07 -29.01 7.78
C SER A 128 2.05 -29.30 6.28
N ARG A 129 1.31 -28.49 5.49
CA ARG A 129 1.24 -28.60 4.00
C ARG A 129 2.57 -28.39 3.27
N GLY A 130 3.60 -27.88 3.96
CA GLY A 130 4.93 -27.62 3.38
C GLY A 130 5.98 -28.67 3.77
N LEU A 131 5.66 -29.61 4.66
CA LEU A 131 6.60 -30.62 5.16
C LEU A 131 6.56 -31.84 4.23
N ARG A 132 7.74 -32.29 3.79
CA ARG A 132 7.92 -33.52 3.01
C ARG A 132 8.65 -34.53 3.87
N SER A 133 8.24 -35.79 3.75
CA SER A 133 8.93 -36.92 4.34
C SER A 133 9.17 -37.95 3.24
N THR A 134 10.40 -38.42 3.07
CA THR A 134 10.77 -39.41 2.06
C THR A 134 11.61 -40.50 2.71
N THR A 135 11.28 -41.76 2.45
CA THR A 135 12.09 -42.88 2.90
C THR A 135 13.31 -43.00 1.98
N VAL A 136 14.51 -43.03 2.56
CA VAL A 136 15.78 -43.27 1.89
C VAL A 136 16.37 -44.58 2.41
N THR A 137 16.96 -45.37 1.52
CA THR A 137 17.68 -46.60 1.86
C THR A 137 19.15 -46.36 1.56
N ASP A 138 19.99 -46.37 2.60
CA ASP A 138 21.44 -46.32 2.40
C ASP A 138 21.90 -47.67 1.84
N GLY A 139 22.91 -47.68 0.97
CA GLY A 139 23.40 -48.87 0.25
C GLY A 139 23.81 -50.07 1.14
N SER A 140 23.72 -49.95 2.46
CA SER A 140 23.86 -51.00 3.47
C SER A 140 22.53 -51.21 4.23
N THR A 141 21.53 -51.85 3.60
CA THR A 141 20.28 -52.45 4.17
C THR A 141 19.41 -51.67 5.20
N ALA A 142 19.84 -50.51 5.69
CA ALA A 142 19.15 -49.71 6.69
C ALA A 142 18.43 -48.56 5.97
N SER A 143 17.13 -48.45 6.26
CA SER A 143 16.28 -47.38 5.73
C SER A 143 15.92 -46.37 6.81
N HIS A 144 15.82 -45.10 6.44
CA HIS A 144 15.49 -43.99 7.34
C HIS A 144 14.55 -43.00 6.62
N ILE A 145 13.92 -42.11 7.37
CA ILE A 145 13.02 -41.08 6.84
C ILE A 145 13.75 -39.75 6.83
N VAL A 146 13.92 -39.16 5.65
CA VAL A 146 14.38 -37.79 5.50
C VAL A 146 13.16 -36.86 5.50
N VAL A 147 13.15 -35.90 6.43
CA VAL A 147 12.10 -34.91 6.59
C VAL A 147 12.67 -33.54 6.25
N SER A 148 12.03 -32.82 5.34
CA SER A 148 12.48 -31.51 4.87
C SER A 148 11.31 -30.60 4.52
N TRP A 149 11.56 -29.30 4.46
CA TRP A 149 10.58 -28.35 3.95
C TRP A 149 10.67 -28.31 2.43
N ALA A 150 9.52 -28.41 1.75
CA ALA A 150 9.46 -28.26 0.31
C ALA A 150 10.00 -26.87 -0.09
N PRO A 151 10.88 -26.78 -1.11
CA PRO A 151 11.28 -25.49 -1.64
C PRO A 151 10.04 -24.71 -2.07
N GLU A 152 10.00 -23.43 -1.76
CA GLU A 152 8.89 -22.54 -2.10
C GLU A 152 8.79 -22.47 -3.63
N ARG A 153 7.96 -23.33 -4.23
CA ARG A 153 7.74 -23.30 -5.68
C ARG A 153 7.11 -21.95 -5.98
N LYS A 154 7.79 -21.12 -6.80
CA LYS A 154 7.12 -20.07 -7.57
C LYS A 154 5.90 -20.72 -8.21
N ARG A 155 4.72 -20.27 -7.79
CA ARG A 155 3.44 -20.84 -8.23
C ARG A 155 3.41 -20.87 -9.76
N LYS A 156 3.55 -22.07 -10.34
CA LYS A 156 3.04 -22.32 -11.69
C LYS A 156 1.52 -22.20 -11.60
N ARG A 157 0.97 -21.18 -12.25
CA ARG A 157 -0.47 -21.13 -12.56
C ARG A 157 -0.74 -22.31 -13.48
N GLY A 158 -1.50 -23.29 -13.01
CA GLY A 158 -1.92 -24.43 -13.83
C GLY A 158 -2.42 -25.61 -13.01
N GLY A 159 -3.75 -25.75 -12.98
CA GLY A 159 -4.49 -27.00 -13.13
C GLY A 159 -4.23 -28.15 -12.15
N GLY A 160 -5.26 -28.48 -11.38
CA GLY A 160 -5.49 -29.85 -10.90
C GLY A 160 -5.43 -30.03 -9.39
N SER A 161 -6.55 -29.79 -8.71
CA SER A 161 -6.96 -30.63 -7.58
C SER A 161 -8.46 -30.49 -7.41
N THR A 162 -9.14 -31.57 -7.77
CA THR A 162 -10.54 -31.87 -7.52
C THR A 162 -10.82 -31.81 -6.02
N GLY A 163 -11.61 -30.83 -5.62
CA GLY A 163 -12.10 -30.61 -4.27
C GLY A 163 -12.95 -29.36 -4.28
N GLY A 164 -14.21 -29.50 -4.74
CA GLY A 164 -15.19 -28.43 -4.66
C GLY A 164 -15.41 -28.08 -3.19
N GLY A 165 -15.11 -26.83 -2.83
CA GLY A 165 -15.21 -26.35 -1.46
C GLY A 165 -14.58 -24.98 -1.32
N GLU A 166 -15.41 -23.95 -1.44
CA GLU A 166 -15.44 -22.73 -0.61
C GLU A 166 -14.12 -22.42 0.14
N ARG A 167 -13.07 -22.08 -0.61
CA ARG A 167 -11.71 -21.98 -0.07
C ARG A 167 -11.41 -20.66 0.62
N TYR A 168 -12.15 -19.62 0.31
CA TYR A 168 -11.88 -18.26 0.77
C TYR A 168 -13.11 -17.68 1.47
N LEU A 169 -12.89 -16.99 2.59
CA LEU A 169 -13.88 -16.09 3.15
C LEU A 169 -13.80 -14.76 2.41
N LYS A 170 -14.93 -14.29 1.90
CA LYS A 170 -15.14 -12.95 1.35
C LYS A 170 -15.98 -12.13 2.33
N PHE A 171 -15.51 -10.94 2.67
CA PHE A 171 -16.22 -10.02 3.55
C PHE A 171 -16.07 -8.59 3.09
N CYS A 172 -17.03 -7.74 3.43
CA CYS A 172 -16.94 -6.30 3.22
C CYS A 172 -16.21 -5.70 4.42
N LEU A 173 -15.09 -5.02 4.17
CA LEU A 173 -14.35 -4.25 5.15
C LEU A 173 -14.74 -2.79 5.03
N LYS A 174 -15.30 -2.23 6.09
CA LYS A 174 -15.43 -0.79 6.32
C LYS A 174 -14.19 -0.31 7.07
N LYS A 175 -13.58 0.76 6.58
CA LYS A 175 -12.49 1.45 7.30
C LYS A 175 -12.73 2.95 7.39
N GLN A 176 -12.30 3.55 8.49
CA GLN A 176 -12.39 4.98 8.75
C GLN A 176 -11.11 5.45 9.46
N GLY A 177 -10.41 6.43 8.89
CA GLY A 177 -9.19 7.01 9.49
C GLY A 177 -7.94 6.12 9.46
N VAL A 178 -8.04 4.90 8.92
CA VAL A 178 -6.94 3.93 8.85
C VAL A 178 -6.39 3.81 7.42
N GLU A 179 -5.06 3.82 7.30
CA GLU A 179 -4.35 3.56 6.04
C GLU A 179 -4.58 2.12 5.58
N HIS A 180 -4.72 1.91 4.26
CA HIS A 180 -5.12 0.62 3.71
C HIS A 180 -4.19 -0.53 4.11
N PHE A 181 -2.88 -0.36 3.90
CA PHE A 181 -1.91 -1.39 4.25
C PHE A 181 -1.72 -1.54 5.76
N GLN A 182 -1.98 -0.48 6.53
CA GLN A 182 -2.02 -0.57 7.98
C GLN A 182 -3.18 -1.47 8.43
N ALA A 183 -4.38 -1.31 7.84
CA ALA A 183 -5.53 -2.18 8.12
C ALA A 183 -5.22 -3.65 7.80
N MET A 184 -4.66 -3.94 6.62
CA MET A 184 -4.28 -5.31 6.23
C MET A 184 -3.21 -5.89 7.16
N ASN A 185 -2.25 -5.07 7.61
CA ASN A 185 -1.25 -5.49 8.59
C ASN A 185 -1.89 -5.80 9.94
N SER A 186 -2.76 -4.94 10.47
CA SER A 186 -3.47 -5.17 11.73
C SER A 186 -4.24 -6.50 11.72
N LEU A 187 -4.96 -6.78 10.63
CA LEU A 187 -5.60 -8.09 10.43
C LEU A 187 -4.56 -9.22 10.39
N GLY A 188 -3.49 -9.07 9.60
CA GLY A 188 -2.37 -10.03 9.55
C GLY A 188 -1.81 -10.40 10.93
N TRP A 189 -1.65 -9.40 11.81
CA TRP A 189 -1.21 -9.59 13.19
C TRP A 189 -2.19 -10.43 14.03
N CYS A 190 -3.49 -10.12 13.95
CA CYS A 190 -4.53 -10.87 14.67
C CYS A 190 -4.58 -12.36 14.27
N PHE A 191 -4.30 -12.66 13.00
CA PHE A 191 -4.39 -14.01 12.42
C PHE A 191 -3.05 -14.71 12.22
N ARG A 192 -1.95 -14.08 12.64
CA ARG A 192 -0.58 -14.60 12.47
C ARG A 192 -0.27 -15.00 11.02
N CYS A 193 -0.74 -14.21 10.07
CA CYS A 193 -0.51 -14.41 8.65
C CYS A 193 0.02 -13.12 8.00
N PRO A 194 0.72 -13.20 6.85
CA PRO A 194 1.15 -12.01 6.14
C PRO A 194 -0.05 -11.17 5.70
N ALA A 195 0.07 -9.84 5.68
CA ALA A 195 -0.95 -8.93 5.18
C ALA A 195 -1.40 -9.25 3.74
N SER A 196 -0.52 -9.82 2.93
CA SER A 196 -0.84 -10.31 1.58
C SER A 196 -1.84 -11.48 1.55
N SER A 197 -2.14 -12.09 2.70
CA SER A 197 -3.21 -13.09 2.84
C SER A 197 -4.60 -12.46 2.76
N PHE A 198 -4.72 -11.16 3.05
CA PHE A 198 -5.94 -10.37 2.90
C PHE A 198 -5.96 -9.71 1.53
N GLN A 199 -6.53 -10.43 0.58
CA GLN A 199 -6.50 -10.09 -0.84
C GLN A 199 -7.67 -9.16 -1.17
N HIS A 200 -7.42 -8.18 -2.04
CA HIS A 200 -8.37 -7.11 -2.33
C HIS A 200 -8.23 -6.65 -3.79
N ALA A 201 -9.31 -6.07 -4.33
CA ALA A 201 -9.34 -5.62 -5.71
C ALA A 201 -8.61 -4.27 -5.92
N GLY A 202 -8.51 -3.42 -4.89
CA GLY A 202 -7.84 -2.12 -4.96
C GLY A 202 -7.63 -1.49 -3.59
N ILE A 203 -6.80 -0.45 -3.57
CA ILE A 203 -6.48 0.34 -2.38
C ILE A 203 -7.53 1.44 -2.22
N LYS A 204 -7.89 1.79 -0.97
CA LYS A 204 -8.85 2.85 -0.65
C LYS A 204 -8.23 3.96 0.20
N ASP A 205 -8.71 5.18 0.05
CA ASP A 205 -8.17 6.38 0.69
C ASP A 205 -8.30 6.38 2.21
N LYS A 206 -7.26 6.80 2.94
CA LYS A 206 -7.27 6.89 4.41
C LYS A 206 -8.34 7.85 4.95
N VAL A 207 -8.46 9.01 4.31
CA VAL A 207 -9.38 10.07 4.73
C VAL A 207 -10.73 9.80 4.08
N GLY A 208 -11.69 9.40 4.91
CA GLY A 208 -13.02 9.01 4.49
C GLY A 208 -13.47 7.68 5.11
N VAL A 209 -14.76 7.40 4.99
CA VAL A 209 -15.34 6.09 5.27
C VAL A 209 -15.35 5.31 3.98
N THR A 210 -14.67 4.16 3.93
CA THR A 210 -14.55 3.38 2.70
C THR A 210 -14.95 1.94 2.93
N TYR A 211 -15.66 1.37 1.95
CA TYR A 211 -16.09 -0.01 1.93
C TYR A 211 -15.39 -0.75 0.81
N GLN A 212 -14.95 -1.98 1.06
CA GLN A 212 -14.35 -2.83 0.03
C GLN A 212 -14.51 -4.31 0.33
N TRP A 213 -14.54 -5.12 -0.72
CA TRP A 213 -14.42 -6.56 -0.58
C TRP A 213 -12.97 -6.96 -0.29
N VAL A 214 -12.82 -7.88 0.66
CA VAL A 214 -11.56 -8.55 1.00
C VAL A 214 -11.81 -10.05 1.01
N THR A 215 -10.86 -10.83 0.51
CA THR A 215 -10.85 -12.28 0.61
C THR A 215 -9.66 -12.78 1.39
N VAL A 216 -9.85 -13.81 2.19
CA VAL A 216 -8.78 -14.50 2.94
C VAL A 216 -9.01 -16.00 2.91
N ASP A 217 -7.94 -16.79 2.90
CA ASP A 217 -8.03 -18.26 2.93
C ASP A 217 -8.79 -18.73 4.19
N ALA A 218 -9.90 -19.43 3.99
CA ALA A 218 -10.81 -19.86 5.06
C ALA A 218 -10.14 -20.84 6.05
N SER A 219 -9.04 -21.51 5.64
CA SER A 219 -8.24 -22.34 6.56
C SER A 219 -7.43 -21.54 7.58
N ARG A 220 -7.24 -20.22 7.36
CA ARG A 220 -6.43 -19.35 8.22
C ARG A 220 -7.27 -18.51 9.18
N VAL A 221 -8.53 -18.27 8.83
CA VAL A 221 -9.38 -17.29 9.49
C VAL A 221 -10.78 -17.90 9.62
N SER A 222 -11.28 -18.03 10.85
CA SER A 222 -12.69 -18.35 11.09
C SER A 222 -13.52 -17.08 11.24
N ILE A 223 -14.81 -17.16 10.90
CA ILE A 223 -15.76 -16.03 10.95
C ILE A 223 -15.80 -15.40 12.35
N ALA A 224 -16.03 -16.21 13.39
CA ALA A 224 -16.10 -15.74 14.77
C ALA A 224 -14.83 -15.01 15.23
N ARG A 225 -13.65 -15.48 14.82
CA ARG A 225 -12.38 -14.80 15.14
C ARG A 225 -12.22 -13.52 14.35
N LEU A 226 -12.67 -13.48 13.09
CA LEU A 226 -12.65 -12.28 12.25
C LEU A 226 -13.51 -11.17 12.86
N GLU A 227 -14.72 -11.50 13.28
CA GLU A 227 -15.64 -10.58 13.97
C GLU A 227 -15.05 -10.07 15.29
N ALA A 228 -14.52 -10.98 16.13
CA ALA A 228 -13.90 -10.62 17.39
C ALA A 228 -12.67 -9.71 17.21
N ALA A 229 -11.83 -10.00 16.20
CA ALA A 229 -10.65 -9.18 15.90
C ALA A 229 -11.04 -7.77 15.44
N CYS A 230 -12.00 -7.65 14.53
CA CYS A 230 -12.40 -6.34 14.01
C CYS A 230 -13.06 -5.46 15.07
N LYS A 231 -13.79 -6.05 16.04
CA LYS A 231 -14.30 -5.32 17.21
C LYS A 231 -13.20 -4.71 18.10
N GLN A 232 -11.98 -5.24 18.05
CA GLN A 232 -10.84 -4.74 18.82
C GLN A 232 -9.95 -3.77 18.03
N LEU A 233 -10.19 -3.60 16.73
CA LEU A 233 -9.38 -2.77 15.85
C LEU A 233 -10.11 -1.46 15.56
N ASP A 234 -9.60 -0.37 16.12
CA ASP A 234 -10.17 0.96 15.92
C ASP A 234 -10.25 1.33 14.43
N GLY A 235 -11.42 1.84 14.04
CA GLY A 235 -11.69 2.30 12.69
C GLY A 235 -11.88 1.18 11.65
N LEU A 236 -12.01 -0.09 12.05
CA LEU A 236 -12.33 -1.21 11.16
C LEU A 236 -13.63 -1.91 11.58
N GLU A 237 -14.52 -2.13 10.62
CA GLU A 237 -15.72 -2.95 10.81
C GLU A 237 -15.86 -3.92 9.63
N ILE A 238 -16.52 -5.05 9.85
CA ILE A 238 -16.79 -6.02 8.79
C ILE A 238 -18.28 -6.30 8.67
N SER A 239 -18.71 -6.61 7.46
CA SER A 239 -20.08 -7.01 7.16
C SER A 239 -20.13 -7.97 5.97
N THR A 240 -21.31 -8.55 5.72
CA THR A 240 -21.61 -9.39 4.55
C THR A 240 -20.55 -10.46 4.29
N ILE A 241 -20.42 -11.39 5.24
CA ILE A 241 -19.45 -12.48 5.16
C ILE A 241 -20.04 -13.63 4.35
N SER A 242 -19.27 -14.14 3.40
CA SER A 242 -19.63 -15.25 2.52
C SER A 242 -18.39 -16.07 2.18
N THR A 243 -18.58 -17.25 1.62
CA THR A 243 -17.51 -18.09 1.09
C THR A 243 -17.44 -17.98 -0.42
N VAL A 244 -16.23 -18.05 -0.98
CA VAL A 244 -15.97 -18.01 -2.43
C VAL A 244 -14.85 -18.96 -2.82
N ASP A 245 -14.86 -19.42 -4.06
CA ASP A 245 -13.88 -20.40 -4.56
C ASP A 245 -12.56 -19.77 -4.99
N SER A 246 -12.56 -18.47 -5.27
CA SER A 246 -11.39 -17.75 -5.77
C SER A 246 -11.14 -16.47 -4.99
N PRO A 247 -9.86 -16.11 -4.76
CA PRO A 247 -9.54 -14.89 -4.08
C PRO A 247 -9.67 -13.69 -5.01
N LEU A 248 -9.91 -12.52 -4.42
CA LEU A 248 -9.81 -11.26 -5.13
C LEU A 248 -8.36 -11.01 -5.59
N SER A 249 -8.23 -10.37 -6.74
CA SER A 249 -6.97 -9.91 -7.29
C SER A 249 -7.06 -8.42 -7.63
N THR A 250 -5.93 -7.73 -7.52
CA THR A 250 -5.85 -6.31 -7.87
C THR A 250 -6.33 -6.07 -9.30
N GLY A 251 -7.18 -5.06 -9.51
CA GLY A 251 -7.76 -4.72 -10.81
C GLY A 251 -9.11 -5.38 -11.12
N GLN A 252 -9.59 -6.30 -10.28
CA GLN A 252 -10.90 -6.96 -10.49
C GLN A 252 -12.12 -6.07 -10.16
N LEU A 253 -11.92 -4.85 -9.66
CA LEU A 253 -13.04 -3.91 -9.48
C LEU A 253 -13.36 -3.20 -10.80
N ARG A 254 -14.67 -3.06 -11.09
CA ARG A 254 -15.13 -2.20 -12.18
C ARG A 254 -14.93 -0.71 -11.88
N GLY A 255 -15.12 -0.32 -10.62
CA GLY A 255 -15.10 1.08 -10.21
C GLY A 255 -15.41 1.29 -8.74
N ASN A 256 -15.69 2.54 -8.38
CA ASN A 256 -16.03 2.98 -7.04
C ASN A 256 -17.26 3.88 -7.07
N GLN A 257 -18.17 3.67 -6.13
CA GLN A 257 -19.23 4.62 -5.82
C GLN A 257 -18.70 5.61 -4.77
N PHE A 258 -18.96 6.89 -4.99
CA PHE A 258 -18.58 7.97 -4.11
C PHE A 258 -19.84 8.67 -3.61
N GLN A 259 -19.80 9.07 -2.35
CA GLN A 259 -20.72 10.04 -1.76
C GLN A 259 -19.86 11.10 -1.07
N ILE A 260 -19.94 12.33 -1.56
CA ILE A 260 -19.08 13.44 -1.12
C ILE A 260 -19.98 14.60 -0.72
N ILE A 261 -19.67 15.22 0.41
CA ILE A 261 -20.32 16.45 0.87
C ILE A 261 -19.33 17.59 0.64
N LEU A 262 -19.71 18.52 -0.23
CA LEU A 262 -19.01 19.78 -0.45
C LEU A 262 -19.60 20.81 0.51
N ARG A 263 -18.77 21.36 1.38
CA ARG A 263 -19.16 22.38 2.36
C ARG A 263 -18.64 23.74 1.93
N ASP A 264 -19.20 24.80 2.49
CA ASP A 264 -18.72 26.18 2.33
C ASP A 264 -18.52 26.59 0.87
N LEU A 265 -19.53 26.32 0.03
CA LEU A 265 -19.48 26.62 -1.39
C LEU A 265 -19.59 28.13 -1.64
N GLN A 266 -18.57 28.71 -2.27
CA GLN A 266 -18.48 30.14 -2.55
C GLN A 266 -17.99 30.41 -3.97
N LEU A 267 -18.36 31.58 -4.51
CA LEU A 267 -17.80 32.08 -5.76
C LEU A 267 -16.35 32.53 -5.58
N VAL A 268 -15.55 32.43 -6.64
CA VAL A 268 -14.21 33.03 -6.68
C VAL A 268 -14.38 34.55 -6.62
N GLY A 269 -13.87 35.17 -5.55
CA GLY A 269 -14.09 36.59 -5.24
C GLY A 269 -15.09 36.84 -4.10
N GLY A 270 -15.65 35.77 -3.51
CA GLY A 270 -16.61 35.86 -2.41
C GLY A 270 -18.07 35.84 -2.89
N GLY A 271 -18.96 35.50 -1.95
CA GLY A 271 -20.41 35.44 -2.19
C GLY A 271 -20.95 34.03 -2.45
N ASP A 272 -22.27 33.92 -2.30
CA ASP A 272 -23.04 32.69 -2.46
C ASP A 272 -23.04 32.20 -3.91
N VAL A 273 -23.05 30.87 -4.10
CA VAL A 273 -23.11 30.24 -5.43
C VAL A 273 -24.57 30.06 -5.87
N PRO A 274 -25.05 30.74 -6.93
CA PRO A 274 -26.42 30.56 -7.40
C PRO A 274 -26.76 29.10 -7.68
N LEU A 275 -27.97 28.68 -7.29
CA LEU A 275 -28.43 27.29 -7.40
C LEU A 275 -28.41 26.78 -8.84
N ASP A 276 -28.85 27.61 -9.78
CA ASP A 276 -28.83 27.33 -11.22
C ASP A 276 -27.41 27.03 -11.72
N ARG A 277 -26.39 27.70 -11.18
CA ARG A 277 -24.99 27.44 -11.52
C ARG A 277 -24.52 26.07 -11.05
N LEU A 278 -24.92 25.65 -9.84
CA LEU A 278 -24.62 24.31 -9.31
C LEU A 278 -25.27 23.23 -10.18
N GLU A 279 -26.53 23.42 -10.54
CA GLU A 279 -27.30 22.50 -11.40
C GLU A 279 -26.71 22.39 -12.79
N GLN A 280 -26.42 23.51 -13.45
CA GLN A 280 -25.78 23.55 -14.77
C GLN A 280 -24.41 22.88 -14.76
N GLY A 281 -23.65 23.00 -13.67
CA GLY A 281 -22.38 22.28 -13.51
C GLY A 281 -22.58 20.76 -13.49
N ILE A 282 -23.62 20.28 -12.79
CA ILE A 282 -23.94 18.84 -12.70
C ILE A 282 -24.45 18.31 -14.04
N VAL A 283 -25.29 19.08 -14.76
CA VAL A 283 -25.74 18.72 -16.12
C VAL A 283 -24.54 18.58 -17.06
N ARG A 284 -23.66 19.57 -17.09
CA ARG A 284 -22.42 19.50 -17.90
C ARG A 284 -21.55 18.30 -17.52
N LEU A 285 -21.43 18.01 -16.24
CA LEU A 285 -20.64 16.85 -15.79
C LEU A 285 -21.25 15.51 -16.24
N LYS A 286 -22.59 15.40 -16.31
CA LYS A 286 -23.29 14.22 -16.85
C LYS A 286 -23.13 14.10 -18.37
N GLU A 287 -23.26 15.21 -19.09
CA GLU A 287 -23.30 15.24 -20.56
C GLU A 287 -21.93 15.20 -21.21
N VAL A 288 -20.94 15.88 -20.63
CA VAL A 288 -19.59 16.04 -21.18
C VAL A 288 -18.59 15.18 -20.41
N GLY A 289 -18.73 15.11 -19.09
CA GLY A 289 -17.76 14.42 -18.23
C GLY A 289 -16.57 15.30 -17.85
N PHE A 290 -15.40 14.68 -17.69
CA PHE A 290 -14.16 15.35 -17.30
C PHE A 290 -12.96 14.69 -17.97
N ILE A 291 -11.86 15.44 -18.12
CA ILE A 291 -10.59 14.88 -18.60
C ILE A 291 -10.03 13.96 -17.52
N ASN A 292 -9.71 12.72 -17.89
CA ASN A 292 -9.34 11.66 -16.94
C ASN A 292 -7.89 11.78 -16.43
N TYR A 293 -7.49 12.97 -15.95
CA TYR A 293 -6.17 13.20 -15.37
C TYR A 293 -5.85 12.24 -14.22
N TYR A 294 -4.56 11.94 -14.07
CA TYR A 294 -4.04 11.39 -12.83
C TYR A 294 -4.06 12.47 -11.74
N GLY A 295 -4.74 12.18 -10.63
CA GLY A 295 -4.83 13.10 -9.51
C GLY A 295 -3.49 13.33 -8.79
N LEU A 296 -3.41 14.39 -8.00
CA LEU A 296 -2.20 14.79 -7.26
C LEU A 296 -1.67 13.71 -6.32
N GLN A 297 -2.53 12.82 -5.82
CA GLN A 297 -2.09 11.67 -5.02
C GLN A 297 -1.17 10.71 -5.79
N ARG A 298 -1.24 10.68 -7.13
CA ARG A 298 -0.46 9.78 -7.99
C ARG A 298 0.81 10.42 -8.51
N VAL A 299 0.75 11.66 -8.97
CA VAL A 299 1.92 12.39 -9.51
C VAL A 299 2.72 13.06 -8.39
N GLY A 300 2.10 13.35 -7.26
CA GLY A 300 2.62 14.19 -6.18
C GLY A 300 1.83 15.50 -6.10
N THR A 301 1.83 16.12 -4.92
CA THR A 301 1.20 17.43 -4.73
C THR A 301 2.27 18.52 -4.85
N PRO A 302 2.18 19.42 -5.85
CA PRO A 302 3.08 20.57 -5.91
C PRO A 302 2.97 21.38 -4.62
N VAL A 303 4.11 21.79 -4.05
CA VAL A 303 4.18 22.59 -2.82
C VAL A 303 3.30 23.84 -2.93
N ALA A 304 3.33 24.53 -4.07
CA ALA A 304 2.55 25.74 -4.32
C ALA A 304 1.04 25.55 -4.08
N LEU A 305 0.52 24.35 -4.37
CA LEU A 305 -0.90 24.07 -4.22
C LEU A 305 -1.25 23.48 -2.84
N ALA A 306 -0.26 23.05 -2.04
CA ALA A 306 -0.50 22.58 -0.69
C ALA A 306 -1.02 23.73 0.19
N SER A 307 -1.92 23.43 1.14
CA SER A 307 -2.34 24.43 2.13
C SER A 307 -1.14 24.94 2.93
N SER A 308 -1.22 26.13 3.52
CA SER A 308 -0.13 26.71 4.34
C SER A 308 0.44 25.72 5.37
N ALA A 309 -0.42 25.00 6.07
CA ALA A 309 -0.03 23.95 7.03
C ALA A 309 0.46 22.62 6.40
N ALA A 310 0.30 22.42 5.09
CA ALA A 310 0.88 21.30 4.35
C ALA A 310 2.14 21.70 3.57
N ARG A 311 2.32 22.98 3.23
CA ARG A 311 3.55 23.55 2.66
C ARG A 311 4.73 23.32 3.60
N SER A 312 4.60 23.73 4.86
CA SER A 312 5.65 23.54 5.87
C SER A 312 5.98 22.08 6.20
N LYS A 313 5.16 21.10 5.80
CA LYS A 313 5.51 19.67 5.96
C LYS A 313 6.07 19.02 4.69
N ARG A 314 5.82 19.62 3.52
CA ARG A 314 6.16 19.04 2.20
C ARG A 314 7.23 19.81 1.45
N GLU A 315 7.54 21.02 1.86
CA GLU A 315 8.72 21.74 1.37
C GLU A 315 9.97 20.87 1.64
N GLY A 316 10.64 20.50 0.56
CA GLY A 316 11.79 19.60 0.58
C GLY A 316 11.51 18.12 0.28
N GLU A 317 10.25 17.68 0.18
CA GLU A 317 9.92 16.33 -0.32
C GLU A 317 9.89 16.31 -1.86
N PRO A 318 10.49 15.30 -2.53
CA PRO A 318 10.47 15.21 -3.98
C PRO A 318 9.09 14.81 -4.48
N MET A 319 8.73 15.27 -5.67
CA MET A 319 7.56 14.75 -6.35
C MET A 319 7.83 13.32 -6.82
N SER A 320 6.83 12.44 -6.72
CA SER A 320 7.00 11.03 -7.10
C SER A 320 7.41 10.85 -8.57
N TRP A 321 6.98 11.76 -9.44
CA TRP A 321 7.35 11.76 -10.85
C TRP A 321 8.82 12.17 -11.09
N GLU A 322 9.41 13.02 -10.23
CA GLU A 322 10.82 13.44 -10.35
C GLU A 322 11.75 12.28 -10.06
N LEU A 323 11.43 11.47 -9.04
CA LEU A 323 12.11 10.22 -8.74
C LEU A 323 12.05 9.28 -9.95
N GLY A 324 10.86 9.10 -10.54
CA GLY A 324 10.68 8.28 -11.74
C GLY A 324 11.50 8.76 -12.92
N ARG A 325 11.52 10.08 -13.18
CA ARG A 325 12.34 10.70 -14.23
C ARG A 325 13.83 10.43 -14.00
N ALA A 326 14.34 10.74 -12.81
CA ALA A 326 15.76 10.56 -12.48
C ALA A 326 16.20 9.08 -12.57
N MET A 327 15.33 8.15 -12.21
CA MET A 327 15.57 6.71 -12.39
C MET A 327 15.69 6.31 -13.87
N LEU A 328 14.86 6.86 -14.75
CA LEU A 328 14.93 6.58 -16.20
C LEU A 328 16.16 7.22 -16.85
N GLN A 329 16.62 8.36 -16.34
CA GLN A 329 17.87 9.00 -16.77
C GLN A 329 19.11 8.23 -16.30
N GLY A 330 18.97 7.24 -15.42
CA GLY A 330 20.11 6.56 -14.78
C GLY A 330 20.88 7.45 -13.79
N ASN A 331 20.33 8.61 -13.41
CA ASN A 331 20.96 9.53 -12.46
C ASN A 331 20.66 9.09 -11.02
N TRP A 332 21.29 8.00 -10.58
CA TRP A 332 21.04 7.39 -9.27
C TRP A 332 21.42 8.29 -8.10
N LYS A 333 22.45 9.13 -8.26
CA LYS A 333 22.84 10.12 -7.26
C LYS A 333 21.70 11.10 -7.00
N GLU A 334 21.08 11.61 -8.07
CA GLU A 334 19.92 12.48 -7.95
C GLU A 334 18.72 11.76 -7.32
N VAL A 335 18.49 10.48 -7.65
CA VAL A 335 17.42 9.70 -6.98
C VAL A 335 17.64 9.64 -5.47
N VAL A 336 18.87 9.36 -5.00
CA VAL A 336 19.17 9.33 -3.56
C VAL A 336 19.00 10.72 -2.94
N ASN A 337 19.49 11.77 -3.59
CA ASN A 337 19.31 13.15 -3.12
C ASN A 337 17.84 13.53 -2.99
N LEU A 338 17.02 13.18 -3.98
CA LEU A 338 15.58 13.38 -3.94
C LEU A 338 14.95 12.59 -2.79
N ILE A 339 15.31 11.32 -2.58
CA ILE A 339 14.77 10.49 -1.48
C ILE A 339 15.06 11.10 -0.12
N VAL A 340 16.28 11.55 0.13
CA VAL A 340 16.65 12.19 1.41
C VAL A 340 15.92 13.54 1.54
N GLY A 341 15.78 14.25 0.43
CA GLY A 341 15.11 15.53 0.33
C GLY A 341 16.05 16.70 0.56
N ARG A 342 15.52 17.90 0.38
CA ARG A 342 16.24 19.16 0.63
C ARG A 342 15.75 19.81 1.92
N PRO A 343 16.60 20.50 2.68
CA PRO A 343 16.15 21.34 3.78
C PRO A 343 15.18 22.39 3.25
N MET A 344 14.21 22.76 4.08
CA MET A 344 13.24 23.81 3.76
C MET A 344 13.97 25.15 3.57
N GLY A 345 13.65 25.87 2.50
CA GLY A 345 14.04 27.27 2.38
C GLY A 345 13.14 28.09 3.30
N ARG A 346 13.71 28.76 4.31
CA ARG A 346 12.92 29.72 5.11
C ARG A 346 12.50 30.87 4.20
N SER A 347 11.20 31.08 4.02
CA SER A 347 10.70 32.34 3.48
C SER A 347 10.93 33.43 4.52
N THR A 348 11.81 34.37 4.21
CA THR A 348 11.94 35.64 4.91
C THR A 348 10.77 36.55 4.51
N GLU A 349 9.57 36.25 4.98
CA GLU A 349 8.52 37.26 5.00
C GLU A 349 8.72 38.08 6.28
N GLU A 350 9.17 39.32 6.10
CA GLU A 350 9.25 40.40 7.08
C GLU A 350 9.87 40.05 8.46
N GLY A 351 11.20 39.89 8.49
CA GLY A 351 12.03 40.28 9.64
C GLY A 351 11.89 39.50 10.95
N GLN A 352 10.97 38.53 11.07
CA GLN A 352 10.85 37.68 12.25
C GLN A 352 11.41 36.29 11.95
N THR A 353 12.70 36.10 12.23
CA THR A 353 13.28 34.77 12.38
C THR A 353 12.65 34.10 13.58
N THR A 354 11.69 33.20 13.36
CA THR A 354 11.30 32.24 14.41
C THR A 354 12.52 31.35 14.70
N GLU A 355 13.11 31.53 15.87
CA GLU A 355 14.20 30.71 16.43
C GLU A 355 13.75 29.29 16.81
N GLU A 356 12.76 28.72 16.11
CA GLU A 356 12.38 27.34 16.36
C GLU A 356 13.52 26.39 15.96
N PRO A 357 13.97 25.50 16.87
CA PRO A 357 15.05 24.59 16.57
C PRO A 357 14.62 23.61 15.48
N LEU A 358 15.47 23.47 14.46
CA LEU A 358 15.23 22.57 13.32
C LEU A 358 14.73 21.20 13.78
N SER A 359 13.75 20.63 13.08
CA SER A 359 13.35 19.26 13.32
C SER A 359 14.52 18.31 13.08
N ARG A 360 14.47 17.12 13.69
CA ARG A 360 15.47 16.06 13.44
C ARG A 360 15.61 15.73 11.95
N LEU A 361 14.51 15.82 11.20
CA LEU A 361 14.49 15.57 9.77
C LEU A 361 15.19 16.67 8.97
N GLU A 362 14.96 17.94 9.31
CA GLU A 362 15.58 19.08 8.61
C GLU A 362 17.08 19.13 8.83
N ARG A 363 17.56 18.89 10.07
CA ARG A 363 19.01 18.81 10.31
C ARG A 363 19.66 17.67 9.53
N ALA A 364 18.99 16.51 9.45
CA ALA A 364 19.48 15.39 8.65
C ALA A 364 19.57 15.76 7.15
N ARG A 365 18.56 16.45 6.61
CA ARG A 365 18.56 16.92 5.22
C ARG A 365 19.65 17.95 4.95
N ALA A 366 19.87 18.90 5.86
CA ALA A 366 20.95 19.88 5.77
C ALA A 366 22.33 19.18 5.78
N THR A 367 22.53 18.27 6.73
CA THR A 367 23.77 17.47 6.84
C THR A 367 24.06 16.72 5.54
N TRP A 368 23.05 16.05 4.97
CA TRP A 368 23.21 15.34 3.70
C TRP A 368 23.57 16.27 2.54
N GLN A 369 22.96 17.45 2.47
CA GLN A 369 23.23 18.42 1.41
C GLN A 369 24.64 19.03 1.52
N GLU A 370 25.13 19.25 2.74
CA GLU A 370 26.44 19.85 3.00
C GLU A 370 27.58 18.85 2.82
N SER A 371 27.50 17.69 3.48
CA SER A 371 28.61 16.73 3.56
C SER A 371 28.43 15.51 2.66
N GLY A 372 27.20 15.13 2.35
CA GLY A 372 26.90 13.85 1.70
C GLY A 372 27.26 12.63 2.54
N ASP A 373 27.55 12.77 3.84
CA ASP A 373 27.94 11.66 4.73
C ASP A 373 26.70 10.83 5.15
N PRO A 374 26.58 9.56 4.74
CA PRO A 374 25.47 8.72 5.16
C PRO A 374 25.46 8.41 6.66
N ARG A 375 26.63 8.32 7.31
CA ARG A 375 26.74 7.98 8.74
C ARG A 375 26.20 9.09 9.62
N GLU A 376 26.63 10.32 9.37
CA GLU A 376 26.18 11.48 10.15
C GLU A 376 24.68 11.73 9.96
N THR A 377 24.22 11.68 8.70
CA THR A 377 22.82 11.84 8.34
C THR A 377 21.92 10.80 9.03
N LEU A 378 22.32 9.52 9.06
CA LEU A 378 21.55 8.44 9.68
C LEU A 378 21.31 8.63 11.18
N ARG A 379 22.25 9.25 11.91
CA ARG A 379 22.11 9.49 13.36
C ARG A 379 20.97 10.46 13.66
N GLN A 380 20.69 11.37 12.72
CA GLN A 380 19.70 12.43 12.90
C GLN A 380 18.32 12.01 12.40
N LEU A 381 18.23 11.07 11.45
CA LEU A 381 16.95 10.67 10.85
C LEU A 381 15.95 10.06 11.85
N PRO A 382 14.68 10.53 11.86
CA PRO A 382 13.63 9.99 12.71
C PRO A 382 13.23 8.55 12.31
N LYS A 383 12.54 7.83 13.19
CA LYS A 383 12.06 6.45 12.90
C LYS A 383 11.09 6.39 11.72
N SER A 384 10.36 7.48 11.45
CA SER A 384 9.42 7.61 10.33
C SER A 384 10.10 7.65 8.95
N ALA A 385 11.37 8.05 8.86
CA ALA A 385 12.14 8.20 7.62
C ALA A 385 12.71 6.85 7.13
N ALA A 386 11.83 5.88 6.90
CA ALA A 386 12.23 4.50 6.61
C ALA A 386 12.92 4.35 5.25
N ARG A 387 12.55 5.16 4.24
CA ARG A 387 13.10 5.08 2.88
C ARG A 387 14.52 5.65 2.84
N GLU A 388 14.67 6.81 3.44
CA GLU A 388 15.91 7.56 3.66
C GLU A 388 16.91 6.68 4.40
N LYS A 389 16.47 6.05 5.51
CA LYS A 389 17.32 5.11 6.25
C LYS A 389 17.76 3.93 5.40
N THR A 390 16.85 3.34 4.64
CA THR A 390 17.15 2.19 3.79
C THR A 390 18.25 2.50 2.78
N VAL A 391 18.14 3.63 2.05
CA VAL A 391 19.14 3.98 1.03
C VAL A 391 20.48 4.36 1.64
N LEU A 392 20.50 5.14 2.74
CA LEU A 392 21.76 5.53 3.39
C LEU A 392 22.47 4.34 4.04
N GLN A 393 21.72 3.41 4.65
CA GLN A 393 22.29 2.15 5.16
C GLN A 393 22.87 1.29 4.02
N ALA A 394 22.25 1.30 2.85
CA ALA A 394 22.76 0.59 1.70
C ALA A 394 24.05 1.22 1.15
N LEU A 395 24.18 2.54 1.14
CA LEU A 395 25.45 3.21 0.81
C LEU A 395 26.58 2.81 1.77
N LEU A 396 26.30 2.72 3.07
CA LEU A 396 27.31 2.25 4.04
C LEU A 396 27.71 0.78 3.86
N ARG A 397 26.80 -0.06 3.34
CA ARG A 397 27.06 -1.49 3.12
C ARG A 397 27.75 -1.79 1.80
N HIS A 398 27.44 -1.04 0.75
CA HIS A 398 27.89 -1.35 -0.61
C HIS A 398 28.97 -0.39 -1.12
N GLY A 399 29.03 0.83 -0.58
CA GLY A 399 29.96 1.89 -0.99
C GLY A 399 29.25 3.23 -1.16
N GLU A 400 29.92 4.33 -0.83
CA GLU A 400 29.33 5.68 -0.85
C GLU A 400 28.99 6.18 -2.27
N ALA A 401 29.61 5.60 -3.30
CA ALA A 401 29.32 5.86 -4.70
C ALA A 401 28.28 4.89 -5.32
N GLU A 402 27.86 3.84 -4.59
CA GLU A 402 26.98 2.78 -5.10
C GLU A 402 25.48 3.16 -5.00
N TYR A 403 25.13 4.34 -5.53
CA TYR A 403 23.78 4.90 -5.46
C TYR A 403 22.73 4.00 -6.10
N GLU A 404 23.07 3.33 -7.19
CA GLU A 404 22.16 2.40 -7.87
C GLU A 404 21.76 1.23 -6.95
N ARG A 405 22.75 0.57 -6.35
CA ARG A 405 22.52 -0.53 -5.39
C ARG A 405 21.76 -0.05 -4.16
N ALA A 406 22.00 1.19 -3.73
CA ALA A 406 21.23 1.80 -2.65
C ALA A 406 19.74 1.91 -3.00
N VAL A 407 19.40 2.38 -4.19
CA VAL A 407 18.01 2.45 -4.67
C VAL A 407 17.42 1.05 -4.90
N GLN A 408 18.22 0.07 -5.35
CA GLN A 408 17.81 -1.32 -5.50
C GLN A 408 17.46 -2.01 -4.16
N SER A 409 17.97 -1.50 -3.04
CA SER A 409 17.63 -2.01 -1.70
C SER A 409 16.20 -1.69 -1.26
N LEU A 410 15.56 -0.70 -1.90
CA LEU A 410 14.15 -0.39 -1.66
C LEU A 410 13.24 -1.53 -2.16
N PHE A 411 11.99 -1.53 -1.68
CA PHE A 411 11.00 -2.48 -2.18
C PHE A 411 10.70 -2.22 -3.67
N TYR A 412 10.61 -3.28 -4.47
CA TYR A 412 10.33 -3.22 -5.91
C TYR A 412 9.08 -2.38 -6.23
N GLY A 413 8.00 -2.54 -5.45
CA GLY A 413 6.76 -1.80 -5.65
C GLY A 413 6.91 -0.28 -5.47
N THR A 414 7.81 0.17 -4.58
CA THR A 414 8.09 1.59 -4.39
C THR A 414 8.79 2.18 -5.63
N ARG A 415 9.78 1.47 -6.17
CA ARG A 415 10.45 1.87 -7.41
C ARG A 415 9.48 1.94 -8.60
N LEU A 416 8.63 0.92 -8.74
CA LEU A 416 7.61 0.88 -9.79
C LEU A 416 6.58 2.00 -9.65
N LEU A 417 6.23 2.39 -8.41
CA LEU A 417 5.33 3.52 -8.16
C LEU A 417 5.89 4.83 -8.73
N TRP A 418 7.17 5.11 -8.51
CA TRP A 418 7.81 6.35 -9.01
C TRP A 418 7.89 6.38 -10.54
N LEU A 419 8.27 5.26 -11.17
CA LEU A 419 8.27 5.14 -12.62
C LEU A 419 6.87 5.36 -13.22
N ASN A 420 5.85 4.74 -12.64
CA ASN A 420 4.46 4.95 -13.06
C ASN A 420 3.96 6.38 -12.78
N ALA A 421 4.49 7.06 -11.75
CA ALA A 421 4.16 8.45 -11.46
C ALA A 421 4.70 9.39 -12.56
N PHE A 422 5.88 9.09 -13.11
CA PHE A 422 6.40 9.83 -14.25
C PHE A 422 5.57 9.59 -15.53
N GLN A 423 5.18 8.35 -15.83
CA GLN A 423 4.25 8.08 -16.94
C GLN A 423 2.92 8.84 -16.78
N ALA A 424 2.37 8.86 -15.56
CA ALA A 424 1.15 9.59 -15.25
C ALA A 424 1.31 11.11 -15.44
N PHE A 425 2.47 11.66 -15.06
CA PHE A 425 2.80 13.06 -15.27
C PHE A 425 2.87 13.41 -16.76
N LEU A 426 3.57 12.61 -17.57
CA LEU A 426 3.64 12.82 -19.02
C LEU A 426 2.26 12.68 -19.68
N TRP A 427 1.45 11.71 -19.24
CA TRP A 427 0.10 11.53 -19.74
C TRP A 427 -0.79 12.75 -19.46
N ASN A 428 -0.69 13.36 -18.28
CA ASN A 428 -1.42 14.59 -17.97
C ASN A 428 -1.04 15.75 -18.90
N GLN A 429 0.26 15.90 -19.20
CA GLN A 429 0.74 16.91 -20.15
C GLN A 429 0.19 16.63 -21.56
N LEU A 430 0.21 15.36 -21.97
CA LEU A 430 -0.31 14.93 -23.27
C LEU A 430 -1.81 15.16 -23.42
N ALA A 431 -2.61 14.82 -22.40
CA ALA A 431 -4.05 15.08 -22.38
C ALA A 431 -4.35 16.58 -22.45
N SER A 432 -3.56 17.39 -21.74
CA SER A 432 -3.66 18.86 -21.79
C SER A 432 -3.30 19.41 -23.17
N PHE A 433 -2.30 18.85 -23.84
CA PHE A 433 -1.95 19.20 -25.21
C PHE A 433 -3.07 18.80 -26.18
N ARG A 434 -3.57 17.57 -26.09
CA ARG A 434 -4.63 17.02 -26.96
C ARG A 434 -5.90 17.87 -26.90
N ILE A 435 -6.34 18.27 -25.70
CA ILE A 435 -7.55 19.11 -25.57
C ILE A 435 -7.32 20.52 -26.14
N ARG A 436 -6.17 21.15 -25.86
CA ARG A 436 -5.86 22.50 -26.34
C ARG A 436 -5.72 22.57 -27.86
N ARG A 437 -5.13 21.54 -28.47
CA ARG A 437 -4.80 21.54 -29.90
C ARG A 437 -6.00 21.25 -30.78
N PHE A 438 -6.88 20.35 -30.35
CA PHE A 438 -7.92 19.74 -31.20
C PHE A 438 -9.33 19.84 -30.61
N GLY A 439 -9.47 20.28 -29.35
CA GLY A 439 -10.77 20.38 -28.68
C GLY A 439 -11.40 19.02 -28.34
N PRO A 440 -12.66 19.03 -27.86
CA PRO A 440 -13.38 17.85 -27.35
C PRO A 440 -14.06 17.01 -28.46
N HIS A 441 -13.43 16.89 -29.62
CA HIS A 441 -13.96 16.13 -30.76
C HIS A 441 -12.92 15.10 -31.24
N PRO A 442 -13.34 13.94 -31.80
CA PRO A 442 -12.41 13.00 -32.42
C PRO A 442 -11.69 13.65 -33.60
N VAL A 443 -10.39 13.35 -33.75
CA VAL A 443 -9.60 13.78 -34.91
C VAL A 443 -8.86 12.61 -35.53
N GLN A 444 -8.70 12.64 -36.85
CA GLN A 444 -7.95 11.63 -37.58
C GLN A 444 -6.59 11.36 -36.91
N GLY A 445 -6.25 10.09 -36.77
CA GLY A 445 -5.05 9.63 -36.08
C GLY A 445 -5.19 9.41 -34.58
N ASP A 446 -6.34 9.73 -33.97
CA ASP A 446 -6.60 9.38 -32.57
C ASP A 446 -6.61 7.87 -32.35
N LEU A 447 -6.21 7.44 -31.15
CA LEU A 447 -6.31 6.04 -30.75
C LEU A 447 -7.70 5.79 -30.15
N VAL A 448 -8.38 4.76 -30.64
CA VAL A 448 -9.73 4.40 -30.23
C VAL A 448 -9.75 2.99 -29.66
N LYS A 449 -10.44 2.80 -28.55
CA LYS A 449 -10.67 1.48 -27.96
C LYS A 449 -11.82 0.78 -28.69
N GLN A 450 -11.52 -0.31 -29.41
CA GLN A 450 -12.52 -1.17 -30.08
C GLN A 450 -12.39 -2.60 -29.55
N GLY A 451 -13.40 -3.06 -28.80
CA GLY A 451 -13.33 -4.33 -28.08
C GLY A 451 -12.14 -4.37 -27.12
N ASP A 452 -11.31 -5.41 -27.24
CA ASP A 452 -10.08 -5.59 -26.45
C ASP A 452 -8.83 -4.93 -27.08
N GLY A 453 -8.97 -4.31 -28.26
CA GLY A 453 -7.86 -3.75 -29.03
C GLY A 453 -7.87 -2.21 -29.11
N ILE A 454 -6.73 -1.67 -29.56
CA ILE A 454 -6.57 -0.24 -29.87
C ILE A 454 -6.32 -0.06 -31.38
N LYS A 455 -7.17 0.72 -32.04
CA LYS A 455 -7.06 1.09 -33.47
C LYS A 455 -6.68 2.57 -33.58
N ILE A 456 -5.96 2.95 -34.64
CA ILE A 456 -5.81 4.36 -35.06
C ILE A 456 -7.03 4.69 -35.91
N TRP A 457 -7.78 5.73 -35.55
CA TRP A 457 -8.90 6.18 -36.36
C TRP A 457 -8.40 6.86 -37.63
N ASP A 458 -8.89 6.40 -38.76
CA ASP A 458 -8.54 6.79 -40.13
C ASP A 458 -9.32 8.01 -40.62
N GLY A 459 -10.36 8.45 -39.90
CA GLY A 459 -11.24 9.56 -40.28
C GLY A 459 -12.56 9.12 -40.91
N GLU A 460 -12.86 7.81 -40.92
CA GLU A 460 -14.11 7.28 -41.47
C GLU A 460 -15.34 7.61 -40.62
N GLU A 461 -16.49 7.79 -41.28
CA GLU A 461 -17.80 7.99 -40.64
C GLU A 461 -18.52 6.66 -40.38
N PRO A 462 -19.27 6.52 -39.26
CA PRO A 462 -19.48 7.52 -38.23
C PRO A 462 -18.26 7.71 -37.33
N ALA A 463 -17.93 8.97 -37.03
CA ALA A 463 -16.82 9.28 -36.12
C ALA A 463 -17.03 8.63 -34.73
N PRO A 464 -15.96 8.15 -34.08
CA PRO A 464 -16.04 7.55 -32.76
C PRO A 464 -16.43 8.58 -31.69
N SER A 465 -17.02 8.12 -30.60
CA SER A 465 -17.28 9.00 -29.46
C SER A 465 -15.96 9.48 -28.86
N ILE A 466 -15.91 10.74 -28.42
CA ILE A 466 -14.75 11.30 -27.67
C ILE A 466 -14.41 10.47 -26.41
N HIS A 467 -15.35 9.69 -25.89
CA HIS A 467 -15.20 8.80 -24.72
C HIS A 467 -14.55 7.45 -25.06
N GLU A 468 -14.45 7.11 -26.35
CA GLU A 468 -13.75 5.93 -26.85
C GLU A 468 -12.28 6.24 -27.17
N ILE A 469 -11.92 7.52 -27.21
CA ILE A 469 -10.55 7.97 -27.44
C ILE A 469 -9.69 7.66 -26.22
N VAL A 470 -8.54 7.05 -26.48
CA VAL A 470 -7.52 6.76 -25.49
C VAL A 470 -6.23 7.48 -25.84
N LEU A 471 -5.46 7.83 -24.82
CA LEU A 471 -4.10 8.33 -24.98
C LEU A 471 -3.11 7.28 -24.47
N PRO A 472 -1.95 7.11 -25.12
CA PRO A 472 -0.96 6.13 -24.72
C PRO A 472 -0.28 6.57 -23.42
N LEU A 473 0.07 5.62 -22.56
CA LEU A 473 1.05 5.85 -21.50
C LEU A 473 2.45 5.75 -22.13
N PRO A 474 3.27 6.82 -22.14
CA PRO A 474 4.59 6.78 -22.76
C PRO A 474 5.43 5.62 -22.20
N GLY A 475 5.92 4.74 -23.08
CA GLY A 475 6.61 3.49 -22.71
C GLY A 475 6.99 2.67 -23.93
N SER A 476 7.63 1.52 -23.71
CA SER A 476 8.09 0.65 -24.79
C SER A 476 6.97 -0.16 -25.43
N GLY A 477 6.94 -0.21 -26.76
CA GLY A 477 6.08 -1.12 -27.54
C GLY A 477 4.60 -0.73 -27.57
N GLY A 478 4.25 0.49 -27.17
CA GLY A 478 2.90 1.04 -27.32
C GLY A 478 2.63 1.57 -28.72
N LYS A 479 1.39 1.46 -29.20
CA LYS A 479 0.93 2.13 -30.42
C LYS A 479 0.82 3.62 -30.13
N LEU A 480 1.37 4.45 -30.99
CA LEU A 480 1.24 5.90 -30.92
C LEU A 480 0.13 6.38 -31.87
N PRO A 481 -0.54 7.51 -31.56
CA PRO A 481 -1.43 8.20 -32.50
C PRO A 481 -0.69 8.55 -33.80
N SER A 482 -1.41 8.73 -34.90
CA SER A 482 -0.81 9.19 -36.17
C SER A 482 -0.99 10.70 -36.42
N ASN A 483 -1.22 11.47 -35.34
CA ASN A 483 -1.39 12.92 -35.38
C ASN A 483 -0.36 13.61 -34.48
N ALA A 484 -0.45 14.93 -34.32
CA ALA A 484 0.51 15.76 -33.57
C ALA A 484 0.73 15.32 -32.10
N VAL A 485 -0.15 14.49 -31.54
CA VAL A 485 0.03 13.89 -30.21
C VAL A 485 1.28 12.99 -30.17
N SER A 486 1.63 12.31 -31.26
CA SER A 486 2.83 11.46 -31.33
C SER A 486 4.12 12.28 -31.23
N GLU A 487 4.18 13.39 -31.95
CA GLU A 487 5.29 14.35 -31.90
C GLU A 487 5.43 14.94 -30.49
N GLU A 488 4.29 15.24 -29.83
CA GLU A 488 4.28 15.74 -28.46
C GLU A 488 4.83 14.71 -27.47
N VAL A 489 4.55 13.41 -27.64
CA VAL A 489 5.16 12.35 -26.81
C VAL A 489 6.69 12.40 -26.93
N GLN A 490 7.21 12.47 -28.16
CA GLN A 490 8.66 12.54 -28.40
C GLN A 490 9.25 13.82 -27.81
N ARG A 491 8.60 14.97 -28.00
CA ARG A 491 9.02 16.26 -27.45
C ARG A 491 9.08 16.25 -25.92
N LEU A 492 8.07 15.68 -25.25
CA LEU A 492 8.02 15.59 -23.79
C LEU A 492 9.12 14.67 -23.23
N LEU A 493 9.40 13.55 -23.89
CA LEU A 493 10.50 12.65 -23.51
C LEU A 493 11.86 13.33 -23.68
N ALA A 494 12.07 14.01 -24.81
CA ALA A 494 13.29 14.76 -25.09
C ALA A 494 13.49 15.92 -24.10
N HIS A 495 12.43 16.66 -23.78
CA HIS A 495 12.47 17.77 -22.80
C HIS A 495 12.91 17.30 -21.42
N HIS A 496 12.56 16.08 -21.02
CA HIS A 496 12.98 15.50 -19.75
C HIS A 496 14.27 14.68 -19.87
N HIS A 497 14.99 14.74 -20.98
CA HIS A 497 16.22 13.97 -21.23
C HIS A 497 16.05 12.46 -20.98
N VAL A 498 14.85 11.94 -21.27
CA VAL A 498 14.57 10.50 -21.21
C VAL A 498 14.64 9.98 -22.63
N SER A 499 15.77 9.36 -22.97
CA SER A 499 15.97 8.79 -24.30
C SER A 499 15.13 7.54 -24.52
N GLY A 500 14.55 7.44 -25.72
CA GLY A 500 13.95 6.26 -26.37
C GLY A 500 13.53 5.14 -25.43
N LEU A 501 12.24 5.12 -25.05
CA LEU A 501 11.61 3.97 -24.40
C LEU A 501 11.56 2.74 -25.35
N ASP A 502 12.48 2.60 -26.29
CA ASP A 502 12.52 1.54 -27.28
C ASP A 502 12.94 0.22 -26.64
N SER A 503 12.43 -0.89 -27.21
CA SER A 503 12.56 -2.26 -26.71
C SER A 503 14.00 -2.73 -26.47
N GLU A 504 14.96 -2.05 -27.09
CA GLU A 504 16.39 -2.34 -27.13
C GLU A 504 17.16 -1.82 -25.90
N GLN A 505 16.59 -0.91 -25.11
CA GLN A 505 17.25 -0.50 -23.87
C GLN A 505 17.34 -1.70 -22.92
N ARG A 506 18.57 -1.95 -22.43
CA ARG A 506 18.82 -2.82 -21.27
C ARG A 506 17.76 -2.49 -20.21
N PRO A 507 17.17 -3.48 -19.51
CA PRO A 507 16.30 -3.18 -18.38
C PRO A 507 17.00 -2.11 -17.56
N THR A 508 16.29 -1.04 -17.19
CA THR A 508 16.88 -0.08 -16.24
C THR A 508 17.51 -0.89 -15.13
N PRO A 509 18.70 -0.55 -14.61
CA PRO A 509 19.37 -1.39 -13.63
C PRO A 509 18.52 -1.79 -12.41
N THR A 510 17.37 -1.16 -12.20
CA THR A 510 16.30 -1.58 -11.26
C THR A 510 15.50 -2.85 -11.64
N GLY A 511 15.72 -3.43 -12.83
CA GLY A 511 14.98 -4.56 -13.39
C GLY A 511 13.59 -4.21 -13.92
N VAL A 512 13.25 -2.92 -14.04
CA VAL A 512 11.91 -2.46 -14.43
C VAL A 512 11.93 -1.91 -15.86
N LYS A 513 11.08 -2.45 -16.73
CA LYS A 513 10.71 -1.85 -18.02
C LYS A 513 9.39 -1.11 -17.85
N LEU A 514 9.34 0.15 -18.30
CA LEU A 514 8.07 0.86 -18.43
C LEU A 514 7.31 0.30 -19.62
N SER A 515 6.24 -0.46 -19.36
CA SER A 515 5.39 -0.93 -20.45
C SER A 515 4.68 0.27 -21.10
N GLY A 516 4.84 0.42 -22.41
CA GLY A 516 4.06 1.35 -23.24
C GLY A 516 2.73 0.77 -23.71
N SER A 517 2.45 -0.49 -23.38
CA SER A 517 1.21 -1.17 -23.81
C SER A 517 -0.04 -0.69 -23.07
N GLY A 518 0.09 0.27 -22.15
CA GLY A 518 -1.03 0.81 -21.38
C GLY A 518 -1.66 2.00 -22.10
N TYR A 519 -2.99 1.97 -22.23
CA TYR A 519 -3.78 3.07 -22.77
C TYR A 519 -4.78 3.52 -21.72
N ARG A 520 -5.09 4.81 -21.73
CA ARG A 520 -6.02 5.41 -20.78
C ARG A 520 -7.03 6.27 -21.52
N GLN A 521 -8.30 6.10 -21.20
CA GLN A 521 -9.39 6.91 -21.76
C GLN A 521 -9.14 8.40 -21.50
N PHE A 522 -9.33 9.20 -22.53
CA PHE A 522 -9.05 10.63 -22.51
C PHE A 522 -10.11 11.40 -21.69
N LEU A 523 -11.39 11.23 -22.04
CA LEU A 523 -12.53 11.75 -21.29
C LEU A 523 -13.25 10.62 -20.56
N GLN A 524 -13.78 10.93 -19.37
CA GLN A 524 -14.59 10.01 -18.59
C GLN A 524 -15.90 10.68 -18.15
N LYS A 525 -16.98 9.90 -18.17
CA LYS A 525 -18.27 10.28 -17.59
C LYS A 525 -18.50 9.56 -16.26
N PRO A 526 -19.00 10.26 -15.23
CA PRO A 526 -19.54 9.60 -14.05
C PRO A 526 -20.88 8.93 -14.37
N GLU A 527 -21.09 7.75 -13.80
CA GLU A 527 -22.36 7.03 -13.85
C GLU A 527 -23.21 7.36 -12.61
N SER A 528 -24.53 7.24 -12.70
CA SER A 528 -25.47 7.36 -11.57
C SER A 528 -25.29 8.63 -10.72
N VAL A 529 -25.10 9.79 -11.37
CA VAL A 529 -24.91 11.06 -10.67
C VAL A 529 -26.24 11.54 -10.06
N ALA A 530 -26.28 11.61 -8.73
CA ALA A 530 -27.34 12.19 -7.92
C ALA A 530 -26.78 13.29 -7.01
N TRP A 531 -27.62 14.26 -6.66
CA TRP A 531 -27.22 15.38 -5.82
C TRP A 531 -28.37 15.87 -4.95
N GLU A 532 -28.03 16.50 -3.83
CA GLU A 532 -28.96 17.02 -2.84
C GLU A 532 -28.32 18.18 -2.09
N LEU A 533 -29.08 19.24 -1.80
CA LEU A 533 -28.64 20.35 -0.95
C LEU A 533 -29.00 20.05 0.50
N LEU A 534 -28.02 20.17 1.38
CA LEU A 534 -28.16 19.92 2.80
C LEU A 534 -28.17 21.26 3.54
N ARG A 535 -29.32 21.65 4.10
CA ARG A 535 -29.39 22.81 4.99
C ARG A 535 -28.63 22.48 6.28
N GLU A 536 -27.76 23.39 6.72
CA GLU A 536 -27.10 23.22 8.02
C GLU A 536 -28.08 23.62 9.12
N GLU A 537 -28.31 22.73 10.09
CA GLU A 537 -28.94 23.12 11.35
C GLU A 537 -27.93 23.98 12.11
N VAL A 538 -28.33 25.21 12.45
CA VAL A 538 -27.54 26.05 13.35
C VAL A 538 -27.53 25.36 14.72
N GLU A 539 -26.37 24.85 15.17
CA GLU A 539 -26.20 24.34 16.53
C GLU A 539 -26.44 25.49 17.52
N GLY A 540 -27.67 25.55 18.06
CA GLY A 540 -28.04 26.57 19.05
C GLY A 540 -29.54 26.71 19.37
N GLY A 541 -30.45 25.96 18.75
CA GLY A 541 -31.90 26.03 19.03
C GLY A 541 -32.44 24.74 19.66
N GLU A 542 -33.10 24.86 20.81
CA GLU A 542 -33.81 23.76 21.47
C GLU A 542 -34.77 23.02 20.52
N LYS A 543 -34.94 21.72 20.75
CA LYS A 543 -35.94 20.88 20.08
C LYS A 543 -37.34 21.48 20.23
N GLY A 544 -37.81 22.16 19.20
CA GLY A 544 -39.17 22.66 19.10
C GLY A 544 -39.49 23.00 17.66
N SER A 545 -40.43 22.27 17.09
CA SER A 545 -41.05 22.50 15.78
C SER A 545 -41.27 23.98 15.45
N LEU A 546 -40.76 24.44 14.31
CA LEU A 546 -41.29 25.55 13.52
C LEU A 546 -40.65 25.49 12.12
N GLU A 547 -41.48 25.43 11.08
CA GLU A 547 -41.00 25.60 9.71
C GLU A 547 -40.39 27.01 9.55
N PRO A 548 -39.18 27.16 8.99
CA PRO A 548 -38.60 28.47 8.75
C PRO A 548 -39.10 29.07 7.43
N ALA A 549 -39.34 30.38 7.47
CA ALA A 549 -39.78 31.19 6.34
C ALA A 549 -38.76 31.19 5.17
N PRO A 550 -39.22 31.41 3.91
CA PRO A 550 -38.34 31.42 2.76
C PRO A 550 -37.62 32.77 2.64
N GLY A 551 -36.30 32.77 2.86
CA GLY A 551 -35.41 33.88 2.52
C GLY A 551 -34.49 34.29 3.66
N ASP A 552 -33.35 33.59 3.80
CA ASP A 552 -32.06 34.03 4.38
C ASP A 552 -31.27 32.83 4.93
N GLY A 553 -30.77 31.97 4.05
CA GLY A 553 -29.87 30.90 4.46
C GLY A 553 -28.72 30.78 3.47
N ALA A 554 -27.51 31.10 3.93
CA ALA A 554 -26.26 30.78 3.25
C ALA A 554 -26.30 29.33 2.73
N LEU A 555 -25.73 29.07 1.56
CA LEU A 555 -25.85 27.77 0.89
C LEU A 555 -25.22 26.62 1.68
N ALA A 556 -26.07 25.99 2.49
CA ALA A 556 -26.38 24.58 2.54
C ALA A 556 -25.44 23.67 1.70
N SER A 557 -24.52 22.99 2.39
CA SER A 557 -23.61 21.97 1.83
C SER A 557 -24.21 21.11 0.70
N LEU A 558 -23.47 20.85 -0.38
CA LEU A 558 -23.91 20.02 -1.50
C LEU A 558 -23.46 18.56 -1.33
N ARG A 559 -24.40 17.63 -1.25
CA ARG A 559 -24.13 16.20 -1.33
C ARG A 559 -24.15 15.74 -2.79
N LEU A 560 -23.06 15.11 -3.23
CA LEU A 560 -22.94 14.48 -4.55
C LEU A 560 -22.71 12.98 -4.39
N SER A 561 -23.46 12.18 -5.15
CA SER A 561 -23.31 10.73 -5.26
C SER A 561 -23.10 10.34 -6.71
N PHE A 562 -22.08 9.51 -7.00
CA PHE A 562 -21.73 9.14 -8.37
C PHE A 562 -20.83 7.89 -8.39
N ILE A 563 -20.73 7.24 -9.55
CA ILE A 563 -19.87 6.08 -9.78
C ILE A 563 -18.78 6.43 -10.80
N LEU A 564 -17.52 6.10 -10.49
CA LEU A 564 -16.41 6.21 -11.43
C LEU A 564 -15.77 4.85 -11.70
N PRO A 565 -15.36 4.55 -12.95
CA PRO A 565 -14.58 3.36 -13.26
C PRO A 565 -13.24 3.31 -12.54
N SER A 566 -12.63 2.13 -12.51
CA SER A 566 -11.30 1.94 -11.96
C SER A 566 -10.27 2.80 -12.70
N GLY A 567 -9.31 3.33 -11.95
CA GLY A 567 -8.29 4.25 -12.49
C GLY A 567 -8.73 5.71 -12.63
N CYS A 568 -9.96 6.07 -12.27
CA CYS A 568 -10.44 7.45 -12.21
C CYS A 568 -10.25 8.06 -10.80
N TYR A 569 -10.20 9.39 -10.72
CA TYR A 569 -9.99 10.13 -9.47
C TYR A 569 -11.17 11.07 -9.20
N ALA A 570 -11.90 10.86 -8.09
CA ALA A 570 -13.02 11.73 -7.72
C ALA A 570 -12.59 13.20 -7.55
N THR A 571 -11.38 13.43 -7.05
CA THR A 571 -10.81 14.78 -6.91
C THR A 571 -10.61 15.49 -8.26
N VAL A 572 -10.31 14.77 -9.33
CA VAL A 572 -10.18 15.34 -10.68
C VAL A 572 -11.54 15.70 -11.26
N MET A 573 -12.55 14.85 -11.04
CA MET A 573 -13.92 15.15 -11.43
C MET A 573 -14.46 16.38 -10.67
N LEU A 574 -14.25 16.45 -9.36
CA LEU A 574 -14.66 17.59 -8.54
C LEU A 574 -13.92 18.88 -8.90
N ARG A 575 -12.64 18.79 -9.26
CA ARG A 575 -11.88 19.93 -9.78
C ARG A 575 -12.54 20.51 -11.04
N GLU A 576 -13.00 19.65 -11.95
CA GLU A 576 -13.73 20.07 -13.15
C GLU A 576 -15.06 20.73 -12.77
N TYR A 577 -15.79 20.15 -11.82
CA TYR A 577 -17.07 20.72 -11.36
C TYR A 577 -16.92 22.08 -10.66
N LEU A 578 -15.93 22.22 -9.77
CA LEU A 578 -15.73 23.40 -8.95
C LEU A 578 -14.92 24.50 -9.65
N HIS A 579 -14.27 24.17 -10.78
CA HIS A 579 -13.25 25.01 -11.42
C HIS A 579 -12.15 25.50 -10.45
N SER A 580 -11.88 24.75 -9.37
CA SER A 580 -10.95 25.12 -8.30
C SER A 580 -9.71 24.22 -8.29
N ASN A 581 -8.58 24.72 -7.79
CA ASN A 581 -7.39 23.90 -7.61
C ASN A 581 -7.62 22.86 -6.50
N THR A 582 -7.19 21.62 -6.75
CA THR A 582 -7.62 20.37 -6.10
C THR A 582 -7.27 20.20 -4.59
N LEU A 583 -6.90 21.26 -3.87
CA LEU A 583 -6.38 21.18 -2.50
C LEU A 583 -7.19 21.89 -1.42
N LEU A 584 -8.40 22.40 -1.73
CA LEU A 584 -9.30 23.02 -0.74
C LEU A 584 -10.18 22.01 0.04
N GLY A 585 -9.75 20.76 0.14
CA GLY A 585 -10.41 19.77 1.01
C GLY A 585 -9.69 19.60 2.34
N ARG A 586 -9.76 20.58 3.25
CA ARG A 586 -9.57 20.31 4.69
C ARG A 586 -10.89 20.50 5.41
N LEU A 587 -11.36 19.40 6.00
CA LEU A 587 -12.45 19.32 6.97
C LEU A 587 -11.97 19.90 8.30
N GLY A 588 -12.68 20.90 8.84
CA GLY A 588 -12.53 21.46 10.18
C GLY A 588 -12.60 22.99 10.18
N PRO A 589 -13.35 23.61 11.13
CA PRO A 589 -13.68 25.03 11.07
C PRO A 589 -12.43 25.93 11.24
N PRO A 590 -12.38 27.10 10.59
CA PRO A 590 -11.36 28.09 10.87
C PRO A 590 -11.69 28.84 12.16
N GLU A 591 -10.77 28.83 13.13
CA GLU A 591 -10.74 29.85 14.16
C GLU A 591 -10.49 31.21 13.51
N SER A 592 -11.35 32.16 13.87
CA SER A 592 -11.34 33.53 13.39
C SER A 592 -10.04 34.23 13.75
N THR A 593 -9.26 34.62 12.73
CA THR A 593 -8.34 35.75 12.86
C THR A 593 -8.48 36.62 11.62
N GLY A 594 -9.07 37.80 11.82
CA GLY A 594 -9.22 38.83 10.81
C GLY A 594 -7.88 39.46 10.45
N GLY A 595 -7.74 39.83 9.19
CA GLY A 595 -6.61 40.56 8.65
C GLY A 595 -6.93 40.98 7.23
N ASP A 596 -7.37 42.23 7.09
CA ASP A 596 -7.67 42.89 5.82
C ASP A 596 -6.45 42.89 4.90
N TYR A 597 -6.65 42.52 3.63
CA TYR A 597 -5.68 42.74 2.56
C TYR A 597 -6.35 43.54 1.44
N GLU A 598 -5.95 44.81 1.33
CA GLU A 598 -6.28 45.69 0.23
C GLU A 598 -5.64 45.19 -1.08
N GLY A 599 -6.42 45.20 -2.15
CA GLY A 599 -6.01 44.73 -3.47
C GLY A 599 -5.22 45.79 -4.24
N GLU A 600 -4.04 45.41 -4.74
CA GLU A 600 -3.36 46.16 -5.78
C GLU A 600 -3.91 45.81 -7.17
N SER A 601 -4.19 46.87 -7.92
CA SER A 601 -4.87 46.91 -9.20
C SER A 601 -3.88 46.77 -10.36
N ALA A 602 -4.27 46.03 -11.40
CA ALA A 602 -3.54 45.92 -12.66
C ALA A 602 -3.61 47.25 -13.46
N PRO A 603 -2.53 47.68 -14.15
CA PRO A 603 -2.53 48.94 -14.87
C PRO A 603 -3.21 48.80 -16.24
N SER A 604 -4.10 49.75 -16.53
CA SER A 604 -4.81 49.93 -17.80
C SER A 604 -3.85 50.36 -18.92
N SER A 605 -3.93 49.70 -20.08
CA SER A 605 -3.33 50.16 -21.34
C SER A 605 -4.10 51.37 -21.88
N ARG A 606 -3.44 52.53 -21.94
CA ARG A 606 -3.89 53.69 -22.73
C ARG A 606 -3.16 53.70 -24.06
N SER A 607 -3.94 53.63 -25.14
CA SER A 607 -3.56 54.04 -26.47
C SER A 607 -3.25 55.54 -26.50
N ARG A 608 -2.14 55.92 -27.15
CA ARG A 608 -1.99 57.25 -27.73
C ARG A 608 -1.37 57.14 -29.10
N SER A 609 -2.12 57.66 -30.06
CA SER A 609 -1.74 58.06 -31.39
C SER A 609 -0.65 59.13 -31.38
N SER A 610 0.38 58.93 -32.18
CA SER A 610 1.02 59.91 -33.06
C SER A 610 1.90 59.16 -34.05
#